data_AF-A0A6N7W8T8-F1
#
_entry.id   AF-A0A6N7W8T8-F1
#
_cell.length_a   1.000
_cell.length_b   1.000
_cell.length_c   1.000
_cell.angle_alpha   90.00
_cell.angle_beta   90.00
_cell.angle_gamma   90.00
#
_symmetry.space_group_name_H-M   'P 1'
#
loop_
_entity.id
_entity.type
_entity.pdbx_description
1 polymer ?
#
loop_
_entity_poly.entity_id
_entity_poly.type
_entity_poly.pdbx_seq_one_letter_code
_entity_poly.pdbx_strand_id
1 'polypeptide(L)'
;MKRFKLWVLTFLLIVSTLAPMTVHAEGEGNIDNGGGGLGEGTDTNYWNTGDEGVRVTVVSASDGSAVTASIDLTNRNPSDIKVHFGKVCKSDYRGGAGLSAKVGGYDYYVPAQSLPKIIPTSSGSASLAAIKSYFTDEQVIRSIAGYVGMDYDTLIGGDYKLLLEPIAYVTFEGVRTAFTATEAAMYNQVRGGMVRKKLTSLTHKNLPLAMFLETSDLGYPAWSGGKNQKVSDDEIIGSLGLGIVRFNEVITPEVIAADYEYRVNTDVVTAVTVSGGQSDPDHPVSVTFRILGRSYTVNNVYYPEDGQQLVWVKWHTPSTEQHITISVSVSGGGSPSKGTITVNIVDLDKNPPPNPVADDRNDSYNAGNAIVPANPQKTSASWSVWRPWWKEKWVWHSDWEWKTGSHTEDCPEDCESSHGYWEDEGEYVDEGWWEYSLDRYSASLSATMNLSTDEKSPTATETTIKSGYGVNISVNASASTSQSSATTPPQTAVSYFPEFYYKTYWRLLERTRSGYHAGFEFQNNHYSTYNRRTHFTPIWMPDGTYTVYTYLLDCWTPDGMLSVNLTDSVQISGDLWDDWHIAPQKVR
;
A
#
# COMPACT_ATOMS: atom_id res chain seq x y z
N MET A 1 50.25 -35.84 23.67
CA MET A 1 49.09 -35.97 22.75
C MET A 1 47.73 -35.67 23.38
N LYS A 2 47.37 -36.19 24.58
CA LYS A 2 46.05 -35.92 25.20
C LYS A 2 45.80 -34.44 25.55
N ARG A 3 46.82 -33.72 26.06
CA ARG A 3 46.69 -32.29 26.43
C ARG A 3 46.53 -31.35 25.23
N PHE A 4 47.20 -31.65 24.11
CA PHE A 4 47.06 -30.89 22.86
C PHE A 4 45.67 -31.07 22.24
N LYS A 5 45.12 -32.30 22.26
CA LYS A 5 43.75 -32.57 21.82
C LYS A 5 42.70 -31.85 22.67
N LEU A 6 42.93 -31.75 23.98
CA LEU A 6 42.04 -31.01 24.88
C LEU A 6 42.03 -29.51 24.54
N TRP A 7 43.21 -28.90 24.33
CA TRP A 7 43.32 -27.49 23.97
C TRP A 7 42.71 -27.18 22.60
N VAL A 8 42.91 -28.05 21.62
CA VAL A 8 42.27 -27.93 20.29
C VAL A 8 40.75 -28.06 20.39
N LEU A 9 40.24 -28.96 21.23
CA LEU A 9 38.80 -29.14 21.45
C LEU A 9 38.18 -27.92 22.17
N THR A 10 38.86 -27.37 23.18
CA THR A 10 38.40 -26.15 23.87
C THR A 10 38.45 -24.93 22.95
N PHE A 11 39.48 -24.81 22.10
CA PHE A 11 39.58 -23.75 21.11
C PHE A 11 38.51 -23.86 20.03
N LEU A 12 38.21 -25.07 19.54
CA LEU A 12 37.09 -25.34 18.61
C LEU A 12 35.73 -25.01 19.23
N LEU A 13 35.54 -25.27 20.54
CA LEU A 13 34.31 -24.92 21.26
C LEU A 13 34.13 -23.41 21.43
N ILE A 14 35.23 -22.68 21.65
CA ILE A 14 35.23 -21.21 21.75
C ILE A 14 35.03 -20.60 20.36
N VAL A 15 35.63 -21.16 19.30
CA VAL A 15 35.44 -20.68 17.93
C VAL A 15 34.03 -21.01 17.40
N SER A 16 33.39 -22.11 17.83
CA SER A 16 32.00 -22.42 17.48
C SER A 16 30.95 -21.56 18.19
N THR A 17 31.31 -20.93 19.31
CA THR A 17 30.44 -19.94 20.00
C THR A 17 30.66 -18.50 19.50
N LEU A 18 31.65 -18.29 18.64
CA LEU A 18 31.97 -17.02 17.99
C LEU A 18 31.45 -16.94 16.54
N ALA A 19 30.71 -17.95 16.08
CA ALA A 19 29.93 -17.82 14.85
C ALA A 19 28.89 -16.70 15.06
N PRO A 20 28.84 -15.66 14.21
CA PRO A 20 27.78 -14.66 14.30
C PRO A 20 26.45 -15.39 14.12
N MET A 21 25.60 -15.37 15.15
CA MET A 21 24.21 -15.73 14.96
C MET A 21 23.68 -14.76 13.91
N THR A 22 23.29 -15.29 12.75
CA THR A 22 22.48 -14.55 11.79
C THR A 22 21.15 -14.30 12.47
N VAL A 23 21.02 -13.15 13.13
CA VAL A 23 19.76 -12.68 13.70
C VAL A 23 18.89 -12.28 12.52
N HIS A 24 17.93 -13.14 12.19
CA HIS A 24 16.83 -12.75 11.32
C HIS A 24 15.95 -11.79 12.13
N ALA A 25 15.70 -10.59 11.61
CA ALA A 25 14.74 -9.68 12.20
C ALA A 25 13.33 -10.25 11.97
N GLU A 26 12.56 -10.44 13.04
CA GLU A 26 11.18 -10.95 13.00
C GLU A 26 10.15 -9.83 12.78
N GLY A 27 10.61 -8.59 12.65
CA GLY A 27 9.78 -7.42 12.41
C GLY A 27 10.55 -6.21 11.89
N GLU A 28 9.82 -5.17 11.54
CA GLU A 28 10.33 -3.86 11.12
C GLU A 28 10.11 -2.82 12.22
N GLY A 29 11.19 -2.21 12.71
CA GLY A 29 11.11 -1.11 13.67
C GLY A 29 10.95 0.25 12.99
N ASN A 30 9.74 0.80 12.99
CA ASN A 30 9.43 2.19 12.61
C ASN A 30 9.78 3.13 13.78
N ILE A 31 11.07 3.42 13.92
CA ILE A 31 11.64 4.19 15.03
C ILE A 31 12.77 5.05 14.46
N ASP A 32 12.83 6.29 14.89
CA ASP A 32 13.96 7.21 14.75
C ASP A 32 14.26 7.81 16.12
N ASN A 33 15.42 8.44 16.28
CA ASN A 33 15.79 9.06 17.53
C ASN A 33 16.59 10.36 17.36
N GLY A 34 16.67 11.10 18.47
CA GLY A 34 17.32 12.39 18.58
C GLY A 34 17.47 12.78 20.05
N GLY A 35 17.84 14.03 20.29
CA GLY A 35 18.14 14.56 21.62
C GLY A 35 19.54 15.15 21.67
N GLY A 36 20.00 15.50 22.87
CA GLY A 36 21.33 16.10 23.02
C GLY A 36 21.79 16.17 24.46
N GLY A 37 22.59 17.20 24.79
CA GLY A 37 23.05 17.42 26.16
C GLY A 37 21.91 17.64 27.15
N LEU A 38 22.04 17.06 28.34
CA LEU A 38 21.19 17.37 29.48
C LEU A 38 21.66 18.68 30.13
N GLY A 39 20.73 19.44 30.68
CA GLY A 39 21.06 20.57 31.55
C GLY A 39 21.38 20.10 32.96
N GLU A 40 21.81 21.02 33.83
CA GLU A 40 22.02 20.74 35.25
C GLU A 40 20.68 20.54 35.98
N GLY A 41 20.63 19.54 36.88
CA GLY A 41 19.50 19.30 37.77
C GLY A 41 19.65 20.02 39.11
N THR A 42 18.72 19.77 40.03
CA THR A 42 18.76 20.22 41.43
C THR A 42 18.63 19.01 42.36
N ASP A 43 18.94 19.15 43.65
CA ASP A 43 18.83 18.06 44.64
C ASP A 43 17.42 17.43 44.73
N THR A 44 16.40 18.17 44.32
CA THR A 44 15.00 17.72 44.33
C THR A 44 14.43 17.47 42.94
N ASN A 45 15.15 17.80 41.86
CA ASN A 45 14.71 17.63 40.47
C ASN A 45 15.89 17.18 39.61
N TYR A 46 16.03 15.88 39.44
CA TYR A 46 17.13 15.31 38.66
C TYR A 46 16.75 13.96 38.05
N TRP A 47 17.56 13.54 37.09
CA TRP A 47 17.53 12.24 36.45
C TRP A 47 18.96 11.73 36.34
N ASN A 48 19.20 10.48 36.72
CA ASN A 48 20.52 9.88 36.59
C ASN A 48 20.66 9.22 35.22
N THR A 49 21.86 9.29 34.64
CA THR A 49 22.11 8.63 33.35
C THR A 49 21.79 7.14 33.42
N GLY A 50 20.88 6.70 32.53
CA GLY A 50 20.44 5.31 32.44
C GLY A 50 19.33 4.92 33.42
N ASP A 51 18.72 5.88 34.13
CA ASP A 51 17.47 5.67 34.87
C ASP A 51 16.28 5.67 33.88
N GLU A 52 16.26 4.66 33.01
CA GLU A 52 15.38 4.58 31.86
C GLU A 52 14.74 3.19 31.69
N GLY A 53 13.68 3.16 30.90
CA GLY A 53 13.01 1.93 30.49
C GLY A 53 12.20 2.15 29.22
N VAL A 54 11.48 1.12 28.79
CA VAL A 54 10.54 1.18 27.67
C VAL A 54 9.24 0.52 28.09
N ARG A 55 8.12 1.24 27.93
CA ARG A 55 6.79 0.67 28.01
C ARG A 55 6.50 -0.02 26.69
N VAL A 56 6.02 -1.25 26.76
CA VAL A 56 5.61 -2.05 25.61
C VAL A 56 4.13 -2.37 25.77
N THR A 57 3.36 -2.10 24.71
CA THR A 57 1.94 -2.45 24.63
C THR A 57 1.70 -3.18 23.32
N VAL A 58 1.00 -4.31 23.36
CA VAL A 58 0.50 -4.94 22.12
C VAL A 58 -0.77 -4.21 21.71
N VAL A 59 -0.79 -3.71 20.49
CA VAL A 59 -1.91 -2.96 19.92
C VAL A 59 -2.41 -3.61 18.64
N SER A 60 -3.68 -3.43 18.31
CA SER A 60 -4.22 -3.88 17.03
C SER A 60 -3.54 -3.12 15.89
N ALA A 61 -3.13 -3.83 14.84
CA ALA A 61 -2.51 -3.23 13.67
C ALA A 61 -3.48 -2.33 12.88
N SER A 62 -4.79 -2.55 12.99
CA SER A 62 -5.82 -1.87 12.20
C SER A 62 -6.20 -0.49 12.75
N ASP A 63 -6.35 -0.37 14.08
CA ASP A 63 -6.85 0.85 14.73
C ASP A 63 -5.97 1.37 15.87
N GLY A 64 -4.92 0.61 16.25
CA GLY A 64 -3.99 0.99 17.31
C GLY A 64 -4.53 0.85 18.73
N SER A 65 -5.71 0.23 18.91
CA SER A 65 -6.29 -0.04 20.24
C SER A 65 -5.42 -1.02 21.04
N ALA A 66 -5.31 -0.81 22.36
CA ALA A 66 -4.55 -1.69 23.23
C ALA A 66 -5.26 -3.05 23.37
N VAL A 67 -4.53 -4.13 23.07
CA VAL A 67 -5.04 -5.52 23.13
C VAL A 67 -4.59 -6.20 24.42
N THR A 68 -3.43 -5.79 24.95
CA THR A 68 -2.89 -6.29 26.22
C THR A 68 -2.62 -5.14 27.19
N ALA A 69 -2.49 -5.47 28.47
CA ALA A 69 -1.99 -4.51 29.46
C ALA A 69 -0.53 -4.16 29.17
N SER A 70 -0.17 -2.89 29.29
CA SER A 70 1.20 -2.44 29.07
C SER A 70 2.17 -2.96 30.13
N ILE A 71 3.36 -3.36 29.68
CA ILE A 71 4.46 -3.78 30.54
C ILE A 71 5.60 -2.77 30.45
N ASP A 72 6.37 -2.61 31.53
CA ASP A 72 7.51 -1.67 31.57
C ASP A 72 8.80 -2.49 31.71
N LEU A 73 9.68 -2.41 30.72
CA LEU A 73 10.96 -3.10 30.66
C LEU A 73 12.09 -2.15 31.11
N THR A 74 13.04 -2.63 31.93
CA THR A 74 14.19 -1.80 32.36
C THR A 74 15.41 -2.63 32.79
N ASN A 75 16.61 -2.08 32.58
CA ASN A 75 17.87 -2.62 33.12
C ASN A 75 18.13 -2.20 34.59
N ARG A 76 17.20 -1.48 35.22
CA ARG A 76 17.31 -0.96 36.58
C ARG A 76 16.39 -1.70 37.56
N ASN A 77 16.50 -1.33 38.83
CA ASN A 77 15.57 -1.75 39.87
C ASN A 77 14.84 -0.52 40.44
N PRO A 78 13.83 0.01 39.73
CA PRO A 78 13.07 1.20 40.15
C PRO A 78 12.02 0.87 41.24
N SER A 79 12.34 0.02 42.21
CA SER A 79 11.46 -0.32 43.34
C SER A 79 11.21 0.86 44.30
N ASP A 80 11.97 1.95 44.15
CA ASP A 80 11.85 3.18 44.92
C ASP A 80 10.82 4.17 44.34
N ILE A 81 10.27 3.92 43.16
CA ILE A 81 9.23 4.75 42.53
C ILE A 81 8.01 4.86 43.44
N LYS A 82 7.60 6.10 43.72
CA LYS A 82 6.45 6.44 44.56
C LYS A 82 5.27 6.94 43.76
N VAL A 83 5.48 7.51 42.58
CA VAL A 83 4.43 8.03 41.70
C VAL A 83 4.62 7.51 40.28
N HIS A 84 3.55 7.00 39.68
CA HIS A 84 3.47 6.64 38.26
C HIS A 84 2.04 6.86 37.75
N PHE A 85 1.76 6.63 36.47
CA PHE A 85 0.45 6.96 35.88
C PHE A 85 -0.33 5.73 35.38
N GLY A 86 -0.22 4.61 36.11
CA GLY A 86 -1.08 3.44 35.90
C GLY A 86 -0.78 2.61 34.65
N LYS A 87 0.30 2.89 33.93
CA LYS A 87 0.72 2.19 32.71
C LYS A 87 -0.27 2.26 31.55
N VAL A 88 -1.03 3.35 31.46
CA VAL A 88 -1.87 3.62 30.28
C VAL A 88 -0.95 3.93 29.11
N CYS A 89 -1.25 3.37 27.93
CA CYS A 89 -0.43 3.56 26.74
C CYS A 89 -0.85 4.81 25.96
N LYS A 90 0.03 5.29 25.08
CA LYS A 90 -0.22 6.47 24.24
C LYS A 90 -1.53 6.39 23.45
N SER A 91 -1.86 5.23 22.88
CA SER A 91 -3.11 5.03 22.12
C SER A 91 -4.37 5.26 22.96
N ASP A 92 -4.39 4.78 24.19
CA ASP A 92 -5.53 4.98 25.09
C ASP A 92 -5.67 6.46 25.49
N TYR A 93 -4.55 7.16 25.73
CA TYR A 93 -4.55 8.60 25.97
C TYR A 93 -5.11 9.37 24.75
N ARG A 94 -4.74 8.97 23.53
CA ARG A 94 -5.33 9.53 22.29
C ARG A 94 -6.82 9.22 22.17
N GLY A 95 -7.26 8.07 22.67
CA GLY A 95 -8.67 7.66 22.79
C GLY A 95 -9.45 8.41 23.89
N GLY A 96 -8.81 9.33 24.62
CA GLY A 96 -9.45 10.16 25.65
C GLY A 96 -9.26 9.68 27.09
N ALA A 97 -8.40 8.70 27.34
CA ALA A 97 -8.07 8.31 28.72
C ALA A 97 -7.47 9.50 29.50
N GLY A 98 -7.96 9.71 30.72
CA GLY A 98 -7.45 10.76 31.61
C GLY A 98 -6.15 10.36 32.30
N LEU A 99 -5.29 11.33 32.60
CA LEU A 99 -4.09 11.11 33.41
C LEU A 99 -4.47 10.85 34.87
N SER A 100 -4.11 9.69 35.41
CA SER A 100 -4.35 9.33 36.82
C SER A 100 -3.05 8.95 37.52
N ALA A 101 -2.62 9.75 38.48
CA ALA A 101 -1.49 9.39 39.34
C ALA A 101 -1.84 8.17 40.23
N LYS A 102 -0.88 7.26 40.35
CA LYS A 102 -0.89 6.11 41.25
C LYS A 102 0.27 6.26 42.23
N VAL A 103 -0.01 6.00 43.51
CA VAL A 103 0.94 6.19 44.60
C VAL A 103 1.29 4.85 45.23
N GLY A 104 2.59 4.53 45.23
CA GLY A 104 3.13 3.28 45.77
C GLY A 104 3.00 2.08 44.83
N GLY A 105 4.00 1.19 44.88
CA GLY A 105 4.12 0.04 43.98
C GLY A 105 4.53 0.46 42.57
N TYR A 106 5.52 -0.20 41.99
CA TYR A 106 5.87 -0.03 40.58
C TYR A 106 6.36 -1.36 40.05
N ASP A 107 5.56 -1.99 39.21
CA ASP A 107 5.90 -3.27 38.60
C ASP A 107 6.74 -3.02 37.34
N TYR A 108 7.76 -3.85 37.14
CA TYR A 108 8.61 -3.80 35.96
C TYR A 108 9.19 -5.18 35.69
N TYR A 109 9.65 -5.40 34.47
CA TYR A 109 10.40 -6.59 34.10
C TYR A 109 11.86 -6.22 33.81
N VAL A 110 12.78 -7.04 34.32
CA VAL A 110 14.19 -6.99 33.92
C VAL A 110 14.37 -8.04 32.82
N PRO A 111 14.54 -7.63 31.55
CA PRO A 111 14.67 -8.57 30.46
C PRO A 111 15.99 -9.34 30.54
N ALA A 112 15.98 -10.60 30.09
CA ALA A 112 17.18 -11.44 30.08
C ALA A 112 18.26 -10.86 29.16
N GLN A 113 17.86 -10.36 27.99
CA GLN A 113 18.70 -9.52 27.14
C GLN A 113 18.57 -8.06 27.59
N SER A 114 19.67 -7.44 28.00
CA SER A 114 19.67 -6.06 28.46
C SER A 114 19.19 -5.10 27.38
N LEU A 115 18.31 -4.16 27.75
CA LEU A 115 17.86 -3.10 26.86
C LEU A 115 19.06 -2.26 26.35
N PRO A 116 19.04 -1.82 25.09
CA PRO A 116 19.96 -0.79 24.64
C PRO A 116 19.68 0.52 25.37
N LYS A 117 20.64 1.45 25.31
CA LYS A 117 20.43 2.81 25.80
C LYS A 117 19.31 3.48 24.98
N ILE A 118 18.32 4.06 25.65
CA ILE A 118 17.10 4.59 25.00
C ILE A 118 17.16 6.12 24.92
N ILE A 119 17.35 6.78 26.06
CA ILE A 119 17.41 8.23 26.22
C ILE A 119 18.86 8.68 25.99
N PRO A 120 19.13 9.45 24.93
CA PRO A 120 20.49 9.91 24.67
C PRO A 120 20.95 10.95 25.70
N THR A 121 22.26 10.98 25.93
CA THR A 121 22.93 11.96 26.81
C THR A 121 24.21 12.46 26.14
N SER A 122 24.82 13.52 26.67
CA SER A 122 26.12 14.02 26.19
C SER A 122 27.26 13.00 26.33
N SER A 123 27.13 12.02 27.23
CA SER A 123 28.10 10.94 27.47
C SER A 123 27.90 9.69 26.59
N GLY A 124 26.92 9.69 25.67
CA GLY A 124 26.76 8.65 24.67
C GLY A 124 25.40 8.71 23.98
N SER A 125 25.40 8.59 22.65
CA SER A 125 24.18 8.51 21.84
C SER A 125 23.48 7.17 22.02
N ALA A 126 22.14 7.20 22.12
CA ALA A 126 21.32 6.01 21.95
C ALA A 126 21.48 5.51 20.51
N SER A 127 21.90 4.25 20.33
CA SER A 127 22.11 3.70 18.98
C SER A 127 20.77 3.28 18.39
N LEU A 128 20.31 3.99 17.36
CA LEU A 128 19.06 3.67 16.68
C LEU A 128 19.06 2.23 16.17
N ALA A 129 20.17 1.80 15.57
CA ALA A 129 20.35 0.43 15.10
C ALA A 129 20.22 -0.59 16.24
N ALA A 130 20.73 -0.28 17.44
CA ALA A 130 20.60 -1.17 18.59
C ALA A 130 19.17 -1.21 19.13
N ILE A 131 18.45 -0.08 19.14
CA ILE A 131 17.04 -0.02 19.54
C ILE A 131 16.19 -0.86 18.58
N LYS A 132 16.31 -0.63 17.27
CA LYS A 132 15.60 -1.42 16.25
C LYS A 132 15.93 -2.90 16.38
N SER A 133 17.23 -3.25 16.37
CA SER A 133 17.68 -4.63 16.48
C SER A 133 17.19 -5.33 17.73
N TYR A 134 17.08 -4.65 18.87
CA TYR A 134 16.58 -5.24 20.10
C TYR A 134 15.08 -5.57 20.01
N PHE A 135 14.25 -4.62 19.55
CA PHE A 135 12.81 -4.80 19.53
C PHE A 135 12.29 -5.60 18.33
N THR A 136 13.16 -5.91 17.35
CA THR A 136 12.88 -6.82 16.23
C THR A 136 13.53 -8.20 16.40
N ASP A 137 14.20 -8.45 17.53
CA ASP A 137 14.83 -9.75 17.82
C ASP A 137 13.78 -10.79 18.25
N GLU A 138 13.82 -11.96 17.63
CA GLU A 138 12.89 -13.07 17.89
C GLU A 138 12.77 -13.41 19.39
N GLN A 139 13.91 -13.52 20.09
CA GLN A 139 13.91 -13.95 21.50
C GLN A 139 13.37 -12.85 22.41
N VAL A 140 13.61 -11.59 22.07
CA VAL A 140 12.99 -10.44 22.75
C VAL A 140 11.48 -10.45 22.54
N ILE A 141 11.00 -10.65 21.30
CA ILE A 141 9.57 -10.69 20.99
C ILE A 141 8.88 -11.87 21.68
N ARG A 142 9.48 -13.07 21.68
CA ARG A 142 9.00 -14.24 22.45
C ARG A 142 8.88 -13.92 23.94
N SER A 143 9.86 -13.23 24.50
CA SER A 143 9.84 -12.81 25.91
C SER A 143 8.71 -11.82 26.18
N ILE A 144 8.52 -10.82 25.29
CA ILE A 144 7.42 -9.86 25.37
C ILE A 144 6.07 -10.56 25.31
N ALA A 145 5.87 -11.48 24.36
CA ALA A 145 4.66 -12.30 24.24
C ALA A 145 4.36 -13.05 25.55
N GLY A 146 5.39 -13.67 26.14
CA GLY A 146 5.29 -14.33 27.45
C GLY A 146 4.92 -13.40 28.60
N TYR A 147 5.48 -12.18 28.66
CA TYR A 147 5.16 -11.20 29.70
C TYR A 147 3.73 -10.68 29.60
N VAL A 148 3.21 -10.48 28.39
CA VAL A 148 1.84 -9.99 28.15
C VAL A 148 0.79 -11.11 28.11
N GLY A 149 1.22 -12.37 28.17
CA GLY A 149 0.34 -13.54 28.12
C GLY A 149 -0.31 -13.79 26.76
N MET A 150 0.34 -13.37 25.68
CA MET A 150 -0.12 -13.59 24.30
C MET A 150 0.71 -14.72 23.65
N ASP A 151 0.07 -15.49 22.78
CA ASP A 151 0.76 -16.48 21.95
C ASP A 151 1.73 -15.79 20.96
N TYR A 152 2.92 -16.35 20.80
CA TYR A 152 3.97 -15.74 19.98
C TYR A 152 3.56 -15.66 18.51
N ASP A 153 3.07 -16.76 17.93
CA ASP A 153 2.68 -16.82 16.52
C ASP A 153 1.49 -15.89 16.23
N THR A 154 0.59 -15.75 17.20
CA THR A 154 -0.50 -14.77 17.16
C THR A 154 0.02 -13.33 17.15
N LEU A 155 0.98 -12.99 18.03
CA LEU A 155 1.56 -11.64 18.09
C LEU A 155 2.23 -11.25 16.77
N ILE A 156 2.98 -12.17 16.15
CA ILE A 156 3.73 -11.89 14.92
C ILE A 156 2.92 -12.12 13.63
N GLY A 157 1.67 -12.57 13.74
CA GLY A 157 0.82 -12.97 12.61
C GLY A 157 0.27 -11.83 11.74
N GLY A 158 0.66 -10.58 12.00
CA GLY A 158 0.31 -9.40 11.19
C GLY A 158 -0.88 -8.58 11.70
N ASP A 159 -1.72 -9.14 12.57
CA ASP A 159 -2.89 -8.44 13.14
C ASP A 159 -2.54 -7.49 14.30
N TYR A 160 -1.30 -7.55 14.80
CA TYR A 160 -0.84 -6.80 15.97
C TYR A 160 0.51 -6.11 15.72
N LYS A 161 0.76 -5.06 16.50
CA LYS A 161 2.02 -4.30 16.53
C LYS A 161 2.49 -4.12 17.98
N LEU A 162 3.77 -3.85 18.19
CA LEU A 162 4.25 -3.32 19.47
C LEU A 162 4.28 -1.80 19.42
N LEU A 163 3.58 -1.17 20.36
CA LEU A 163 3.74 0.24 20.69
C LEU A 163 4.77 0.39 21.82
N LEU A 164 5.84 1.10 21.53
CA LEU A 164 6.96 1.35 22.44
C LEU A 164 6.92 2.79 22.92
N GLU A 165 7.06 3.03 24.22
CA GLU A 165 7.19 4.38 24.78
C GLU A 165 8.40 4.46 25.73
N PRO A 166 9.34 5.40 25.53
CA PRO A 166 10.46 5.56 26.44
C PRO A 166 9.98 6.06 27.81
N ILE A 167 10.54 5.51 28.89
CA ILE A 167 10.24 5.85 30.28
C ILE A 167 11.45 6.52 30.92
N ALA A 168 11.22 7.59 31.70
CA ALA A 168 12.23 8.16 32.58
C ALA A 168 11.88 7.95 34.06
N TYR A 169 12.85 7.46 34.84
CA TYR A 169 12.75 7.38 36.30
C TYR A 169 13.44 8.58 36.94
N VAL A 170 12.66 9.59 37.31
CA VAL A 170 13.16 10.88 37.79
C VAL A 170 12.93 11.06 39.29
N THR A 171 13.70 11.95 39.91
CA THR A 171 13.27 12.61 41.14
C THR A 171 12.65 13.93 40.74
N PHE A 172 11.38 14.15 41.06
CA PHE A 172 10.65 15.39 40.80
C PHE A 172 10.02 15.90 42.09
N GLU A 173 10.35 17.12 42.50
CA GLU A 173 9.97 17.71 43.79
C GLU A 173 10.34 16.82 44.99
N GLY A 174 11.47 16.10 44.91
CA GLY A 174 11.95 15.18 45.94
C GLY A 174 11.29 13.79 45.93
N VAL A 175 10.39 13.52 44.98
CA VAL A 175 9.66 12.26 44.89
C VAL A 175 10.09 11.46 43.66
N ARG A 176 10.40 10.17 43.86
CA ARG A 176 10.74 9.24 42.77
C ARG A 176 9.51 8.95 41.92
N THR A 177 9.58 9.34 40.65
CA THR A 177 8.44 9.36 39.73
C THR A 177 8.82 8.67 38.41
N ALA A 178 7.92 7.85 37.87
CA ALA A 178 8.05 7.21 36.57
C ALA A 178 6.98 7.76 35.61
N PHE A 179 7.37 8.13 34.40
CA PHE A 179 6.44 8.50 33.33
C PHE A 179 7.03 8.26 31.94
N THR A 180 6.15 8.01 30.97
CA THR A 180 6.48 8.13 29.54
C THR A 180 6.57 9.59 29.12
N ALA A 181 7.02 9.87 27.89
CA ALA A 181 7.00 11.24 27.36
C ALA A 181 5.57 11.84 27.34
N THR A 182 4.60 11.05 26.90
CA THR A 182 3.17 11.44 26.86
C THR A 182 2.66 11.80 28.24
N GLU A 183 2.92 10.94 29.23
CA GLU A 183 2.54 11.17 30.62
C GLU A 183 3.24 12.41 31.20
N ALA A 184 4.51 12.65 30.86
CA ALA A 184 5.25 13.84 31.28
C ALA A 184 4.60 15.14 30.76
N ALA A 185 4.18 15.15 29.49
CA ALA A 185 3.52 16.29 28.85
C ALA A 185 2.12 16.53 29.44
N MET A 186 1.31 15.48 29.59
CA MET A 186 0.00 15.60 30.24
C MET A 186 0.15 16.04 31.71
N TYR A 187 1.13 15.51 32.43
CA TYR A 187 1.41 15.92 33.81
C TYR A 187 1.89 17.38 33.86
N ASN A 188 2.67 17.81 32.87
CA ASN A 188 3.07 19.20 32.72
C ASN A 188 1.88 20.14 32.53
N GLN A 189 0.93 19.78 31.67
CA GLN A 189 -0.31 20.52 31.44
C GLN A 189 -1.12 20.65 32.75
N VAL A 190 -1.33 19.55 33.47
CA VAL A 190 -2.06 19.53 34.76
C VAL A 190 -1.33 20.32 35.85
N ARG A 191 0.01 20.34 35.84
CA ARG A 191 0.85 21.05 36.81
C ARG A 191 1.22 22.47 36.39
N GLY A 192 0.57 23.03 35.37
CA GLY A 192 0.78 24.42 34.93
C GLY A 192 2.21 24.70 34.46
N GLY A 193 2.84 23.76 33.75
CA GLY A 193 4.18 23.95 33.18
C GLY A 193 5.36 23.59 34.11
N MET A 194 5.08 23.11 35.32
CA MET A 194 6.12 22.90 36.35
C MET A 194 7.08 21.75 36.03
N VAL A 195 6.60 20.68 35.37
CA VAL A 195 7.43 19.54 34.97
C VAL A 195 8.46 19.98 33.95
N ARG A 196 8.02 20.72 32.91
CA ARG A 196 8.88 21.36 31.93
C ARG A 196 9.86 22.31 32.59
N LYS A 197 9.41 23.17 33.49
CA LYS A 197 10.26 24.18 34.14
C LYS A 197 11.42 23.56 34.91
N LYS A 198 11.20 22.44 35.60
CA LYS A 198 12.20 21.81 36.49
C LYS A 198 13.06 20.74 35.81
N LEU A 199 12.56 20.11 34.75
CA LEU A 199 13.23 19.00 34.06
C LEU A 199 13.21 19.19 32.53
N THR A 200 13.40 20.43 32.04
CA THR A 200 13.14 20.79 30.63
C THR A 200 13.89 19.93 29.62
N SER A 201 15.21 19.80 29.77
CA SER A 201 16.06 19.12 28.78
C SER A 201 15.79 17.61 28.73
N LEU A 202 15.23 17.05 29.79
CA LEU A 202 14.77 15.67 29.79
C LEU A 202 13.36 15.57 29.21
N THR A 203 12.37 16.14 29.90
CA THR A 203 10.94 15.91 29.65
C THR A 203 10.43 16.51 28.34
N HIS A 204 11.07 17.57 27.84
CA HIS A 204 10.65 18.28 26.62
C HIS A 204 11.74 18.31 25.55
N LYS A 205 12.69 17.37 25.62
CA LYS A 205 13.71 17.21 24.58
C LYS A 205 14.19 15.76 24.53
N ASN A 206 15.01 15.30 25.48
CA ASN A 206 15.67 13.98 25.34
C ASN A 206 14.71 12.80 25.47
N LEU A 207 13.74 12.84 26.40
CA LEU A 207 12.75 11.78 26.57
C LEU A 207 11.80 11.65 25.35
N PRO A 208 11.14 12.73 24.87
CA PRO A 208 10.29 12.63 23.68
C PRO A 208 11.05 12.36 22.38
N LEU A 209 12.29 12.82 22.25
CA LEU A 209 13.11 12.53 21.07
C LEU A 209 13.85 11.19 21.16
N ALA A 210 13.75 10.46 22.28
CA ALA A 210 14.36 9.14 22.41
C ALA A 210 13.77 8.11 21.43
N MET A 211 12.48 8.26 21.10
CA MET A 211 11.80 7.50 20.05
C MET A 211 10.73 8.39 19.39
N PHE A 212 10.72 8.42 18.07
CA PHE A 212 9.63 8.96 17.25
C PHE A 212 9.54 8.17 15.93
N LEU A 213 8.46 8.33 15.17
CA LEU A 213 8.25 7.53 13.96
C LEU A 213 9.03 8.09 12.74
N GLU A 214 9.59 7.20 11.93
CA GLU A 214 10.19 7.51 10.62
C GLU A 214 9.11 7.68 9.55
N THR A 215 8.05 6.86 9.62
CA THR A 215 6.86 6.91 8.76
C THR A 215 5.62 7.00 9.63
N SER A 216 4.57 7.68 9.15
CA SER A 216 3.31 7.78 9.90
C SER A 216 2.72 6.39 10.12
N ASP A 217 2.19 6.11 11.31
CA ASP A 217 1.58 4.81 11.64
C ASP A 217 0.62 4.94 12.84
N LEU A 218 -0.39 4.08 12.92
CA LEU A 218 -1.44 4.06 13.95
C LEU A 218 -2.09 5.44 14.19
N GLY A 219 -2.12 6.29 13.16
CA GLY A 219 -2.64 7.65 13.21
C GLY A 219 -1.75 8.67 13.93
N TYR A 220 -0.48 8.34 14.19
CA TYR A 220 0.57 9.27 14.61
C TYR A 220 1.42 9.66 13.39
N PRO A 221 1.72 10.96 13.18
CA PRO A 221 2.54 11.39 12.06
C PRO A 221 4.03 11.13 12.32
N ALA A 222 4.79 10.91 11.25
CA ALA A 222 6.26 10.96 11.31
C ALA A 222 6.75 12.34 11.76
N TRP A 223 7.86 12.38 12.51
CA TRP A 223 8.42 13.65 13.00
C TRP A 223 9.43 14.24 12.03
N SER A 224 9.09 15.40 11.46
CA SER A 224 9.95 16.16 10.54
C SER A 224 10.65 17.36 11.19
N GLY A 225 10.40 17.61 12.48
CA GLY A 225 11.01 18.70 13.22
C GLY A 225 12.46 18.42 13.62
N GLY A 226 13.09 19.39 14.28
CA GLY A 226 14.48 19.27 14.71
C GLY A 226 14.71 18.09 15.66
N LYS A 227 15.75 17.29 15.40
CA LYS A 227 16.16 16.16 16.25
C LYS A 227 16.98 16.56 17.47
N ASN A 228 17.18 17.86 17.72
CA ASN A 228 17.97 18.37 18.86
C ASN A 228 17.39 19.68 19.40
N GLN A 229 16.06 19.76 19.53
CA GLN A 229 15.36 20.96 20.01
C GLN A 229 14.40 20.64 21.16
N LYS A 230 14.02 21.69 21.89
CA LYS A 230 12.92 21.56 22.86
C LYS A 230 11.59 21.53 22.10
N VAL A 231 10.69 20.67 22.50
CA VAL A 231 9.37 20.47 21.90
C VAL A 231 8.27 20.88 22.88
N SER A 232 7.07 21.12 22.36
CA SER A 232 5.86 21.49 23.10
C SER A 232 5.11 20.26 23.64
N ASP A 233 4.21 20.47 24.62
CA ASP A 233 3.35 19.39 25.12
C ASP A 233 2.53 18.75 24.00
N ASP A 234 2.00 19.56 23.07
CA ASP A 234 1.16 19.09 21.96
C ASP A 234 1.95 18.26 20.94
N GLU A 235 3.19 18.64 20.62
CA GLU A 235 4.09 17.83 19.78
C GLU A 235 4.44 16.50 20.48
N ILE A 236 4.65 16.53 21.80
CA ILE A 236 4.90 15.31 22.58
C ILE A 236 3.70 14.38 22.53
N ILE A 237 2.51 14.89 22.82
CA ILE A 237 1.28 14.09 22.84
C ILE A 237 0.94 13.60 21.42
N GLY A 238 1.12 14.44 20.40
CA GLY A 238 0.70 14.16 19.03
C GLY A 238 1.65 13.30 18.20
N SER A 239 2.97 13.35 18.41
CA SER A 239 3.92 12.73 17.46
C SER A 239 5.24 12.21 18.01
N LEU A 240 5.57 12.48 19.28
CA LEU A 240 6.87 12.11 19.86
C LEU A 240 6.74 11.14 21.05
N GLY A 241 7.88 10.56 21.45
CA GLY A 241 7.95 9.60 22.55
C GLY A 241 7.24 8.30 22.26
N LEU A 242 7.29 7.85 21.00
CA LEU A 242 6.78 6.54 20.59
C LEU A 242 7.66 5.88 19.54
N GLY A 243 7.66 4.57 19.51
CA GLY A 243 8.17 3.73 18.43
C GLY A 243 7.18 2.61 18.13
N ILE A 244 7.16 2.11 16.89
CA ILE A 244 6.29 1.00 16.50
C ILE A 244 7.13 -0.13 15.90
N VAL A 245 6.85 -1.37 16.32
CA VAL A 245 7.36 -2.58 15.66
C VAL A 245 6.22 -3.25 14.91
N ARG A 246 6.42 -3.47 13.62
CA ARG A 246 5.51 -4.22 12.73
C ARG A 246 6.04 -5.64 12.60
N PHE A 247 5.17 -6.63 12.62
CA PHE A 247 5.53 -8.03 12.40
C PHE A 247 4.96 -8.51 11.08
N ASN A 248 5.71 -9.38 10.39
CA ASN A 248 5.40 -10.02 9.10
C ASN A 248 4.09 -9.53 8.50
N GLU A 249 4.16 -8.31 7.98
CA GLU A 249 3.16 -7.79 7.09
C GLU A 249 3.18 -8.73 5.89
N VAL A 250 2.05 -9.38 5.61
CA VAL A 250 1.64 -9.39 4.20
C VAL A 250 1.81 -7.94 3.78
N ILE A 251 2.78 -7.68 2.91
CA ILE A 251 3.12 -6.34 2.44
C ILE A 251 1.90 -5.83 1.69
N THR A 252 0.91 -5.32 2.40
CA THR A 252 -0.02 -4.35 1.87
C THR A 252 0.68 -3.03 2.14
N PRO A 253 1.36 -2.43 1.15
CA PRO A 253 1.88 -1.08 1.30
C PRO A 253 0.76 -0.19 1.84
N GLU A 254 1.14 0.82 2.63
CA GLU A 254 0.26 1.91 3.06
C GLU A 254 -0.78 2.16 1.97
N VAL A 255 -2.02 1.71 2.19
CA VAL A 255 -3.10 1.95 1.25
C VAL A 255 -3.44 3.42 1.43
N ILE A 256 -2.63 4.29 0.83
CA ILE A 256 -3.23 5.33 0.01
C ILE A 256 -4.20 4.53 -0.85
N ALA A 257 -5.50 4.66 -0.59
CA ALA A 257 -6.53 4.04 -1.39
C ALA A 257 -6.38 4.63 -2.79
N ALA A 258 -5.48 4.03 -3.57
CA ALA A 258 -5.13 4.48 -4.88
C ALA A 258 -6.35 4.17 -5.74
N ASP A 259 -6.85 5.21 -6.39
CA ASP A 259 -7.97 5.07 -7.32
C ASP A 259 -7.61 4.10 -8.45
N TYR A 260 -6.31 4.05 -8.79
CA TYR A 260 -5.76 3.11 -9.76
C TYR A 260 -4.42 2.54 -9.30
N GLU A 261 -4.22 1.25 -9.59
CA GLU A 261 -2.92 0.59 -9.56
C GLU A 261 -2.52 0.22 -11.00
N TYR A 262 -1.45 0.84 -11.49
CA TYR A 262 -0.91 0.60 -12.83
C TYR A 262 0.46 -0.05 -12.77
N ARG A 263 0.90 -0.64 -13.89
CA ARG A 263 2.22 -1.27 -13.99
C ARG A 263 3.17 -0.35 -14.73
N VAL A 264 4.45 -0.42 -14.41
CA VAL A 264 5.49 0.34 -15.12
C VAL A 264 5.47 0.05 -16.62
N ASN A 265 5.73 1.08 -17.45
CA ASN A 265 5.88 0.96 -18.90
C ASN A 265 4.68 0.28 -19.62
N THR A 266 3.45 0.62 -19.23
CA THR A 266 2.20 0.13 -19.83
C THR A 266 1.30 1.26 -20.32
N ASP A 267 0.48 0.97 -21.33
CA ASP A 267 -0.61 1.87 -21.72
C ASP A 267 -1.78 1.69 -20.75
N VAL A 268 -2.36 2.80 -20.29
CA VAL A 268 -3.44 2.77 -19.29
C VAL A 268 -4.56 3.74 -19.66
N VAL A 269 -5.73 3.54 -19.05
CA VAL A 269 -6.89 4.43 -19.17
C VAL A 269 -7.28 4.92 -17.80
N THR A 270 -7.34 6.24 -17.64
CA THR A 270 -7.82 6.90 -16.42
C THR A 270 -9.12 7.62 -16.74
N ALA A 271 -10.15 7.43 -15.91
CA ALA A 271 -11.48 7.96 -16.16
C ALA A 271 -12.06 8.70 -14.95
N VAL A 272 -12.99 9.62 -15.21
CA VAL A 272 -13.78 10.35 -14.22
C VAL A 272 -15.19 10.54 -14.77
N THR A 273 -16.17 10.62 -13.89
CA THR A 273 -17.54 10.98 -14.29
C THR A 273 -17.72 12.48 -14.11
N VAL A 274 -18.30 13.16 -15.09
CA VAL A 274 -18.64 14.58 -15.01
C VAL A 274 -20.16 14.76 -15.07
N SER A 275 -20.67 15.64 -14.23
CA SER A 275 -22.08 16.01 -14.17
C SER A 275 -22.23 17.47 -13.73
N GLY A 276 -23.43 18.03 -13.88
CA GLY A 276 -23.74 19.41 -13.52
C GLY A 276 -24.30 20.18 -14.71
N GLY A 277 -25.55 20.63 -14.57
CA GLY A 277 -26.33 21.28 -15.63
C GLY A 277 -26.50 20.42 -16.88
N GLN A 278 -27.07 21.01 -17.94
CA GLN A 278 -26.98 20.45 -19.29
C GLN A 278 -25.65 20.89 -19.94
N SER A 279 -25.04 20.00 -20.72
CA SER A 279 -23.90 20.32 -21.59
C SER A 279 -24.25 19.99 -23.04
N ASP A 280 -24.43 21.03 -23.86
CA ASP A 280 -24.76 21.00 -25.28
C ASP A 280 -23.69 21.69 -26.13
N PRO A 281 -23.77 21.62 -27.48
CA PRO A 281 -22.86 22.33 -28.37
C PRO A 281 -22.82 23.86 -28.20
N ASP A 282 -23.84 24.50 -27.62
CA ASP A 282 -23.84 25.94 -27.36
C ASP A 282 -23.07 26.27 -26.06
N HIS A 283 -23.12 25.38 -25.08
CA HIS A 283 -22.43 25.49 -23.78
C HIS A 283 -21.58 24.25 -23.47
N PRO A 284 -20.53 23.97 -24.26
CA PRO A 284 -19.80 22.70 -24.17
C PRO A 284 -18.93 22.61 -22.91
N VAL A 285 -18.95 21.45 -22.28
CA VAL A 285 -18.01 21.10 -21.20
C VAL A 285 -16.72 20.50 -21.75
N SER A 286 -15.59 20.88 -21.15
CA SER A 286 -14.28 20.30 -21.42
C SER A 286 -13.60 19.87 -20.11
N VAL A 287 -12.88 18.75 -20.15
CA VAL A 287 -12.23 18.15 -18.98
C VAL A 287 -10.74 18.03 -19.24
N THR A 288 -9.92 18.50 -18.30
CA THR A 288 -8.46 18.43 -18.39
C THR A 288 -7.90 17.57 -17.27
N PHE A 289 -7.15 16.54 -17.64
CA PHE A 289 -6.34 15.71 -16.75
C PHE A 289 -4.90 16.21 -16.79
N ARG A 290 -4.32 16.53 -15.63
CA ARG A 290 -2.91 16.86 -15.49
C ARG A 290 -2.15 15.66 -14.95
N ILE A 291 -1.35 15.03 -15.81
CA ILE A 291 -0.63 13.79 -15.52
C ILE A 291 0.85 14.04 -15.77
N LEU A 292 1.69 13.90 -14.74
CA LEU A 292 3.15 14.03 -14.85
C LEU A 292 3.61 15.31 -15.58
N GLY A 293 2.98 16.44 -15.28
CA GLY A 293 3.28 17.74 -15.91
C GLY A 293 2.73 17.92 -17.34
N ARG A 294 2.04 16.93 -17.90
CA ARG A 294 1.34 17.03 -19.19
C ARG A 294 -0.16 17.24 -18.98
N SER A 295 -0.80 17.97 -19.90
CA SER A 295 -2.24 18.19 -19.89
C SER A 295 -2.91 17.40 -21.00
N TYR A 296 -3.94 16.64 -20.65
CA TYR A 296 -4.80 15.89 -21.56
C TYR A 296 -6.19 16.47 -21.49
N THR A 297 -6.67 17.11 -22.56
CA THR A 297 -7.98 17.75 -22.60
C THR A 297 -8.94 16.98 -23.48
N VAL A 298 -10.09 16.63 -22.93
CA VAL A 298 -11.24 16.08 -23.66
C VAL A 298 -12.25 17.21 -23.82
N ASN A 299 -12.48 17.63 -25.07
CA ASN A 299 -13.43 18.69 -25.41
C ASN A 299 -14.79 18.06 -25.78
N ASN A 300 -15.81 18.91 -25.87
CA ASN A 300 -17.13 18.53 -26.39
C ASN A 300 -17.75 17.37 -25.61
N VAL A 301 -17.66 17.44 -24.28
CA VAL A 301 -18.26 16.47 -23.37
C VAL A 301 -19.71 16.88 -23.14
N TYR A 302 -20.64 16.12 -23.71
CA TYR A 302 -22.07 16.44 -23.67
C TYR A 302 -22.83 15.53 -22.72
N TYR A 303 -23.92 16.03 -22.15
CA TYR A 303 -24.88 15.26 -21.36
C TYR A 303 -26.15 16.11 -21.13
N PRO A 304 -27.34 15.47 -21.03
CA PRO A 304 -28.60 16.18 -20.76
C PRO A 304 -28.62 16.78 -19.35
N GLU A 305 -29.59 17.64 -19.08
CA GLU A 305 -29.89 18.09 -17.72
C GLU A 305 -30.10 16.90 -16.77
N ASP A 306 -29.57 16.99 -15.55
CA ASP A 306 -29.47 15.91 -14.55
C ASP A 306 -28.71 14.65 -15.02
N GLY A 307 -28.09 14.69 -16.20
CA GLY A 307 -27.27 13.63 -16.75
C GLY A 307 -25.83 13.63 -16.24
N GLN A 308 -25.09 12.60 -16.64
CA GLN A 308 -23.66 12.48 -16.40
C GLN A 308 -22.96 11.82 -17.59
N GLN A 309 -21.67 12.08 -17.75
CA GLN A 309 -20.83 11.51 -18.80
C GLN A 309 -19.52 10.97 -18.21
N LEU A 310 -19.18 9.74 -18.56
CA LEU A 310 -17.85 9.18 -18.28
C LEU A 310 -16.85 9.81 -19.26
N VAL A 311 -15.74 10.32 -18.74
CA VAL A 311 -14.68 10.99 -19.50
C VAL A 311 -13.35 10.33 -19.16
N TRP A 312 -12.55 10.01 -20.17
CA TRP A 312 -11.31 9.27 -19.97
C TRP A 312 -10.18 9.77 -20.86
N VAL A 313 -8.96 9.47 -20.44
CA VAL A 313 -7.74 9.70 -21.21
C VAL A 313 -6.91 8.44 -21.24
N LYS A 314 -6.27 8.18 -22.38
CA LYS A 314 -5.30 7.10 -22.55
C LYS A 314 -3.89 7.69 -22.51
N TRP A 315 -3.03 7.10 -21.71
CA TRP A 315 -1.64 7.56 -21.52
C TRP A 315 -0.72 6.39 -21.20
N HIS A 316 0.59 6.66 -21.15
CA HIS A 316 1.62 5.64 -20.94
C HIS A 316 2.34 5.89 -19.62
N THR A 317 2.44 4.85 -18.79
CA THR A 317 3.07 4.95 -17.46
C THR A 317 4.59 5.07 -17.56
N PRO A 318 5.27 5.66 -16.56
CA PRO A 318 6.72 5.70 -16.50
C PRO A 318 7.32 4.30 -16.34
N SER A 319 8.61 4.18 -16.62
CA SER A 319 9.37 2.93 -16.49
C SER A 319 9.82 2.62 -15.05
N THR A 320 9.54 3.50 -14.09
CA THR A 320 9.92 3.34 -12.70
C THR A 320 8.71 3.50 -11.81
N GLU A 321 8.71 2.74 -10.72
CA GLU A 321 7.68 2.84 -9.69
C GLU A 321 7.61 4.22 -9.07
N GLN A 322 6.39 4.64 -8.77
CA GLN A 322 6.11 5.90 -8.10
C GLN A 322 4.63 6.01 -7.76
N HIS A 323 4.36 6.75 -6.70
CA HIS A 323 3.03 7.25 -6.40
C HIS A 323 2.86 8.62 -7.07
N ILE A 324 1.78 8.79 -7.82
CA ILE A 324 1.48 10.05 -8.50
C ILE A 324 0.06 10.50 -8.19
N THR A 325 -0.16 11.79 -8.38
CA THR A 325 -1.47 12.41 -8.26
C THR A 325 -1.83 13.04 -9.60
N ILE A 326 -3.01 12.72 -10.10
CA ILE A 326 -3.59 13.29 -11.32
C ILE A 326 -4.63 14.33 -10.89
N SER A 327 -4.43 15.59 -11.26
CA SER A 327 -5.42 16.64 -11.03
C SER A 327 -6.40 16.70 -12.19
N VAL A 328 -7.69 16.77 -11.88
CA VAL A 328 -8.77 16.87 -12.87
C VAL A 328 -9.47 18.21 -12.69
N SER A 329 -9.58 18.97 -13.79
CA SER A 329 -10.30 20.25 -13.83
C SER A 329 -11.32 20.26 -14.95
N VAL A 330 -12.48 20.87 -14.71
CA VAL A 330 -13.56 21.01 -15.68
C VAL A 330 -13.73 22.48 -16.03
N SER A 331 -13.95 22.77 -17.32
CA SER A 331 -14.33 24.08 -17.85
C SER A 331 -15.73 23.98 -18.43
N GLY A 332 -16.60 24.94 -18.12
CA GLY A 332 -18.04 24.91 -18.44
C GLY A 332 -18.91 24.69 -17.20
N GLY A 333 -20.19 24.36 -17.38
CA GLY A 333 -21.19 24.24 -16.31
C GLY A 333 -21.11 22.99 -15.42
N GLY A 334 -20.09 22.15 -15.57
CA GLY A 334 -19.98 20.83 -14.92
C GLY A 334 -18.93 20.75 -13.80
N SER A 335 -18.97 19.64 -13.05
CA SER A 335 -18.00 19.28 -12.01
C SER A 335 -17.61 17.79 -12.11
N PRO A 336 -16.35 17.44 -11.85
CA PRO A 336 -15.90 16.06 -11.88
C PRO A 336 -16.27 15.35 -10.57
N SER A 337 -16.53 14.04 -10.63
CA SER A 337 -16.78 13.20 -9.45
C SER A 337 -15.57 13.16 -8.50
N LYS A 338 -14.35 13.35 -9.04
CA LYS A 338 -13.11 13.55 -8.30
C LYS A 338 -12.24 14.59 -8.98
N GLY A 339 -11.84 15.63 -8.23
CA GLY A 339 -10.86 16.62 -8.70
C GLY A 339 -9.40 16.15 -8.59
N THR A 340 -9.16 15.03 -7.91
CA THR A 340 -7.84 14.46 -7.68
C THR A 340 -7.95 12.94 -7.69
N ILE A 341 -7.11 12.30 -8.49
CA ILE A 341 -7.01 10.85 -8.64
C ILE A 341 -5.62 10.43 -8.17
N THR A 342 -5.56 9.52 -7.22
CA THR A 342 -4.33 8.95 -6.68
C THR A 342 -3.99 7.66 -7.43
N VAL A 343 -2.74 7.53 -7.87
CA VAL A 343 -2.29 6.41 -8.69
C VAL A 343 -1.04 5.81 -8.10
N ASN A 344 -1.04 4.49 -7.94
CA ASN A 344 0.14 3.72 -7.60
C ASN A 344 0.69 3.03 -8.86
N ILE A 345 1.96 3.25 -9.18
CA ILE A 345 2.62 2.60 -10.32
C ILE A 345 3.62 1.59 -9.76
N VAL A 346 3.37 0.31 -9.99
CA VAL A 346 4.11 -0.82 -9.41
C VAL A 346 4.92 -1.56 -10.48
N ASP A 347 6.05 -2.12 -10.07
CA ASP A 347 6.91 -2.97 -10.87
C ASP A 347 6.86 -4.40 -10.33
N LEU A 348 6.41 -5.31 -11.18
CA LEU A 348 6.25 -6.72 -10.84
C LEU A 348 7.51 -7.54 -11.20
N ASP A 349 8.48 -6.94 -11.88
CA ASP A 349 9.72 -7.58 -12.34
C ASP A 349 10.83 -7.59 -11.27
N LYS A 350 10.44 -7.88 -10.03
CA LYS A 350 11.34 -7.81 -8.85
C LYS A 350 11.70 -9.16 -8.25
N ASN A 351 11.12 -10.22 -8.78
CA ASN A 351 11.27 -11.58 -8.26
C ASN A 351 12.00 -12.45 -9.29
N PRO A 352 13.35 -12.49 -9.24
CA PRO A 352 14.09 -13.42 -10.09
C PRO A 352 13.71 -14.87 -9.75
N PRO A 353 13.78 -15.80 -10.74
CA PRO A 353 13.57 -17.23 -10.49
C PRO A 353 14.40 -17.71 -9.30
N PRO A 354 13.88 -18.57 -8.41
CA PRO A 354 14.68 -19.14 -7.34
C PRO A 354 15.80 -20.01 -7.93
N ASN A 355 16.93 -20.10 -7.22
CA ASN A 355 18.01 -21.01 -7.57
C ASN A 355 17.64 -22.43 -7.12
N PRO A 356 17.38 -23.39 -8.02
CA PRO A 356 17.12 -24.75 -7.60
C PRO A 356 18.44 -25.43 -7.20
N VAL A 357 18.53 -25.90 -5.96
CA VAL A 357 19.66 -26.75 -5.53
C VAL A 357 19.18 -28.13 -5.10
N ALA A 358 19.98 -29.14 -5.37
CA ALA A 358 19.59 -30.54 -5.17
C ALA A 358 19.46 -30.93 -3.68
N ASP A 359 19.99 -30.09 -2.79
CA ASP A 359 19.91 -30.21 -1.33
C ASP A 359 18.83 -29.30 -0.71
N ASP A 360 18.02 -28.61 -1.52
CA ASP A 360 16.87 -27.85 -1.03
C ASP A 360 15.94 -28.74 -0.21
N ARG A 361 15.41 -28.18 0.89
CA ARG A 361 14.50 -28.90 1.79
C ARG A 361 13.48 -27.98 2.44
N ASN A 362 12.23 -28.43 2.49
CA ASN A 362 11.16 -27.77 3.25
C ASN A 362 10.26 -28.82 3.92
N ASP A 363 10.70 -29.28 5.10
CA ASP A 363 9.96 -30.31 5.85
C ASP A 363 8.60 -29.83 6.39
N SER A 364 8.40 -28.51 6.47
CA SER A 364 7.14 -27.91 6.90
C SER A 364 6.11 -27.77 5.78
N TYR A 365 6.49 -28.03 4.52
CA TYR A 365 5.57 -27.89 3.41
C TYR A 365 4.37 -28.84 3.52
N ASN A 366 3.20 -28.32 3.17
CA ASN A 366 1.97 -29.09 3.14
C ASN A 366 1.13 -28.62 1.95
N ALA A 367 0.96 -29.49 0.95
CA ALA A 367 0.21 -29.18 -0.26
C ALA A 367 -1.24 -28.72 0.03
N GLY A 368 -1.84 -29.16 1.15
CA GLY A 368 -3.18 -28.74 1.57
C GLY A 368 -3.28 -27.24 1.95
N ASN A 369 -2.16 -26.59 2.25
CA ASN A 369 -2.12 -25.15 2.53
C ASN A 369 -1.94 -24.30 1.25
N ALA A 370 -1.62 -24.93 0.11
CA ALA A 370 -1.48 -24.25 -1.17
C ALA A 370 -2.85 -24.05 -1.81
N ILE A 371 -3.56 -23.01 -1.37
CA ILE A 371 -4.89 -22.66 -1.86
C ILE A 371 -4.74 -21.63 -2.99
N VAL A 372 -5.24 -21.97 -4.17
CA VAL A 372 -5.21 -21.07 -5.34
C VAL A 372 -5.93 -19.75 -5.01
N PRO A 373 -5.31 -18.59 -5.27
CA PRO A 373 -5.92 -17.29 -4.99
C PRO A 373 -7.18 -17.03 -5.79
N ALA A 374 -8.09 -16.25 -5.21
CA ALA A 374 -9.29 -15.75 -5.86
C ALA A 374 -9.18 -14.23 -6.09
N ASN A 375 -8.29 -13.81 -7.00
CA ASN A 375 -8.15 -12.38 -7.31
C ASN A 375 -9.41 -11.83 -7.98
N PRO A 376 -9.74 -10.54 -7.77
CA PRO A 376 -10.87 -9.90 -8.44
C PRO A 376 -10.80 -10.09 -9.96
N GLN A 377 -11.90 -10.55 -10.56
CA GLN A 377 -11.95 -10.82 -11.99
C GLN A 377 -13.00 -9.95 -12.66
N LYS A 378 -12.62 -9.25 -13.74
CA LYS A 378 -13.55 -8.51 -14.60
C LYS A 378 -13.27 -8.88 -16.05
N THR A 379 -14.15 -9.64 -16.69
CA THR A 379 -13.94 -10.13 -18.08
C THR A 379 -14.68 -9.33 -19.13
N SER A 380 -15.54 -8.39 -18.73
CA SER A 380 -16.24 -7.48 -19.62
C SER A 380 -16.48 -6.12 -18.98
N ALA A 381 -16.64 -5.11 -19.83
CA ALA A 381 -16.90 -3.73 -19.46
C ALA A 381 -17.82 -3.08 -20.51
N SER A 382 -18.61 -2.11 -20.07
CA SER A 382 -19.49 -1.34 -20.96
C SER A 382 -19.53 0.12 -20.52
N TRP A 383 -19.54 1.02 -21.49
CA TRP A 383 -19.63 2.45 -21.26
C TRP A 383 -20.43 3.11 -22.38
N SER A 384 -20.72 4.39 -22.22
CA SER A 384 -21.55 5.13 -23.17
C SER A 384 -21.16 6.59 -23.25
N VAL A 385 -21.46 7.19 -24.40
CA VAL A 385 -21.24 8.62 -24.67
C VAL A 385 -22.53 9.23 -25.16
N TRP A 386 -22.91 10.38 -24.58
CA TRP A 386 -24.01 11.18 -25.09
C TRP A 386 -23.62 11.89 -26.38
N ARG A 387 -24.50 11.79 -27.37
CA ARG A 387 -24.38 12.49 -28.64
C ARG A 387 -25.57 13.45 -28.79
N PRO A 388 -25.33 14.77 -28.79
CA PRO A 388 -26.39 15.74 -28.99
C PRO A 388 -26.84 15.78 -30.45
N TRP A 389 -28.10 16.11 -30.68
CA TRP A 389 -28.67 16.41 -31.99
C TRP A 389 -29.70 17.53 -31.86
N TRP A 390 -29.73 18.43 -32.84
CA TRP A 390 -30.63 19.57 -32.83
C TRP A 390 -32.03 19.15 -33.24
N LYS A 391 -33.03 19.52 -32.45
CA LYS A 391 -34.43 19.33 -32.75
C LYS A 391 -35.04 20.66 -33.15
N GLU A 392 -35.21 20.83 -34.46
CA GLU A 392 -35.77 22.03 -35.04
C GLU A 392 -37.21 22.29 -34.58
N LYS A 393 -37.52 23.56 -34.29
CA LYS A 393 -38.87 24.05 -34.04
C LYS A 393 -39.02 25.42 -34.71
N TRP A 394 -39.40 25.40 -35.98
CA TRP A 394 -39.68 26.61 -36.74
C TRP A 394 -40.98 27.28 -36.27
N VAL A 395 -40.88 28.51 -35.78
CA VAL A 395 -42.00 29.34 -35.30
C VAL A 395 -42.05 30.61 -36.14
N TRP A 396 -43.24 31.03 -36.55
CA TRP A 396 -43.43 32.32 -37.22
C TRP A 396 -43.41 33.45 -36.20
N HIS A 397 -42.49 34.39 -36.36
CA HIS A 397 -42.43 35.61 -35.57
C HIS A 397 -43.00 36.73 -36.43
N SER A 398 -44.22 37.17 -36.09
CA SER A 398 -44.86 38.24 -36.86
C SER A 398 -44.18 39.59 -36.63
N ASP A 399 -44.03 40.36 -37.70
CA ASP A 399 -43.51 41.72 -37.71
C ASP A 399 -44.46 42.60 -38.52
N TRP A 400 -45.51 43.08 -37.85
CA TRP A 400 -46.56 43.86 -38.49
C TRP A 400 -46.11 45.29 -38.73
N GLU A 401 -45.88 45.64 -39.98
CA GLU A 401 -45.49 46.97 -40.44
C GLU A 401 -46.66 47.64 -41.16
N TRP A 402 -46.90 48.92 -40.84
CA TRP A 402 -47.96 49.70 -41.50
C TRP A 402 -47.46 50.23 -42.85
N LYS A 403 -48.06 49.79 -43.95
CA LYS A 403 -47.76 50.29 -45.29
C LYS A 403 -48.74 51.37 -45.69
N THR A 404 -48.23 52.58 -45.88
CA THR A 404 -49.03 53.71 -46.36
C THR A 404 -49.48 53.49 -47.81
N GLY A 405 -50.78 53.50 -48.03
CA GLY A 405 -51.41 53.42 -49.35
C GLY A 405 -51.71 54.80 -49.93
N SER A 406 -51.84 54.88 -51.26
CA SER A 406 -52.26 56.09 -51.96
C SER A 406 -53.79 56.17 -52.04
N HIS A 407 -54.34 57.38 -52.16
CA HIS A 407 -55.76 57.58 -52.46
C HIS A 407 -56.12 56.94 -53.81
N THR A 408 -57.24 56.24 -53.87
CA THR A 408 -57.80 55.65 -55.10
C THR A 408 -58.93 56.52 -55.66
N GLU A 409 -59.35 56.26 -56.90
CA GLU A 409 -60.43 57.01 -57.58
C GLU A 409 -61.80 56.91 -56.86
N ASP A 410 -61.95 55.94 -55.94
CA ASP A 410 -63.13 55.77 -55.10
C ASP A 410 -63.10 56.63 -53.81
N CYS A 411 -62.01 57.35 -53.55
CA CYS A 411 -61.90 58.26 -52.41
C CYS A 411 -62.60 59.60 -52.70
N PRO A 412 -63.30 60.20 -51.72
CA PRO A 412 -63.86 61.55 -51.86
C PRO A 412 -62.78 62.59 -52.23
N GLU A 413 -63.17 63.63 -52.97
CA GLU A 413 -62.27 64.69 -53.49
C GLU A 413 -61.44 65.39 -52.38
N ASP A 414 -61.92 65.34 -51.13
CA ASP A 414 -61.32 65.96 -49.95
C ASP A 414 -60.87 64.93 -48.87
N CYS A 415 -60.47 63.72 -49.29
CA CYS A 415 -60.11 62.66 -48.34
C CYS A 415 -58.80 62.96 -47.58
N GLU A 416 -58.90 63.30 -46.29
CA GLU A 416 -57.73 63.53 -45.41
C GLU A 416 -57.32 62.28 -44.61
N SER A 417 -58.06 61.17 -44.72
CA SER A 417 -57.78 59.96 -43.95
C SER A 417 -56.57 59.22 -44.50
N SER A 418 -55.65 58.81 -43.62
CA SER A 418 -54.52 57.95 -43.98
C SER A 418 -55.03 56.60 -44.49
N HIS A 419 -54.67 56.27 -45.73
CA HIS A 419 -54.88 54.95 -46.30
C HIS A 419 -53.64 54.09 -46.08
N GLY A 420 -53.85 52.81 -45.82
CA GLY A 420 -52.79 51.85 -45.63
C GLY A 420 -53.33 50.50 -45.22
N TYR A 421 -52.44 49.51 -45.16
CA TYR A 421 -52.75 48.19 -44.66
C TYR A 421 -51.60 47.72 -43.77
N TRP A 422 -51.91 46.87 -42.80
CA TRP A 422 -50.89 46.15 -42.05
C TRP A 422 -50.36 45.02 -42.93
N GLU A 423 -49.04 44.97 -43.11
CA GLU A 423 -48.34 43.87 -43.77
C GLU A 423 -47.45 43.18 -42.73
N ASP A 424 -47.55 41.86 -42.63
CA ASP A 424 -46.66 41.06 -41.77
C ASP A 424 -45.38 40.77 -42.56
N GLU A 425 -44.29 41.47 -42.21
CA GLU A 425 -42.95 41.23 -42.73
C GLU A 425 -42.15 40.25 -41.85
N GLY A 426 -42.85 39.47 -41.03
CA GLY A 426 -42.28 38.47 -40.15
C GLY A 426 -41.44 37.40 -40.84
N GLU A 427 -40.73 36.63 -40.02
CA GLU A 427 -39.88 35.54 -40.48
C GLU A 427 -40.06 34.26 -39.65
N TYR A 428 -39.71 33.12 -40.23
CA TYR A 428 -39.61 31.88 -39.46
C TYR A 428 -38.28 31.85 -38.71
N VAL A 429 -38.37 31.77 -37.39
CA VAL A 429 -37.22 31.61 -36.49
C VAL A 429 -37.21 30.18 -35.96
N ASP A 430 -36.04 29.54 -35.95
CA ASP A 430 -35.88 28.23 -35.33
C ASP A 430 -35.70 28.40 -33.82
N GLU A 431 -36.76 28.08 -33.06
CA GLU A 431 -36.75 28.00 -31.60
C GLU A 431 -36.51 26.55 -31.11
N GLY A 432 -35.71 25.79 -31.84
CA GLY A 432 -35.36 24.42 -31.52
C GLY A 432 -34.57 24.27 -30.21
N TRP A 433 -34.27 23.02 -29.86
CA TRP A 433 -33.46 22.68 -28.68
C TRP A 433 -32.59 21.45 -28.93
N TRP A 434 -31.58 21.25 -28.07
CA TRP A 434 -30.75 20.05 -28.10
C TRP A 434 -31.44 18.86 -27.44
N GLU A 435 -31.54 17.75 -28.16
CA GLU A 435 -31.86 16.43 -27.61
C GLU A 435 -30.64 15.50 -27.66
N TYR A 436 -30.68 14.41 -26.92
CA TYR A 436 -29.51 13.54 -26.69
C TYR A 436 -29.81 12.09 -27.05
N SER A 437 -28.87 11.47 -27.76
CA SER A 437 -28.82 10.03 -28.00
C SER A 437 -27.66 9.41 -27.23
N LEU A 438 -27.76 8.12 -26.88
CA LEU A 438 -26.71 7.41 -26.14
C LEU A 438 -26.02 6.39 -27.04
N ASP A 439 -24.75 6.65 -27.38
CA ASP A 439 -23.89 5.71 -28.09
C ASP A 439 -23.25 4.76 -27.07
N ARG A 440 -23.41 3.44 -27.27
CA ARG A 440 -22.98 2.41 -26.30
C ARG A 440 -21.80 1.62 -26.82
N TYR A 441 -20.84 1.37 -25.95
CA TYR A 441 -19.61 0.65 -26.24
C TYR A 441 -19.37 -0.46 -25.23
N SER A 442 -18.56 -1.45 -25.62
CA SER A 442 -18.24 -2.59 -24.78
C SER A 442 -16.89 -3.18 -25.13
N ALA A 443 -16.28 -3.83 -24.15
CA ALA A 443 -15.10 -4.67 -24.34
C ALA A 443 -15.21 -5.97 -23.54
N SER A 444 -14.49 -6.99 -23.98
CA SER A 444 -14.36 -8.28 -23.29
C SER A 444 -12.96 -8.84 -23.40
N LEU A 445 -12.59 -9.68 -22.42
CA LEU A 445 -11.31 -10.36 -22.33
C LEU A 445 -11.54 -11.85 -22.03
N SER A 446 -10.91 -12.71 -22.80
CA SER A 446 -10.79 -14.15 -22.55
C SER A 446 -9.33 -14.57 -22.64
N ALA A 447 -8.97 -15.65 -21.94
CA ALA A 447 -7.63 -16.19 -22.01
C ALA A 447 -7.60 -17.69 -21.73
N THR A 448 -6.56 -18.35 -22.24
CA THR A 448 -6.23 -19.75 -21.96
C THR A 448 -4.80 -19.85 -21.47
N MET A 449 -4.53 -20.83 -20.61
CA MET A 449 -3.21 -21.15 -20.08
C MET A 449 -2.91 -22.62 -20.39
N ASN A 450 -1.67 -22.90 -20.77
CA ASN A 450 -1.12 -24.24 -20.87
C ASN A 450 0.17 -24.33 -20.06
N LEU A 451 0.24 -25.29 -19.15
CA LEU A 451 1.41 -25.66 -18.39
C LEU A 451 1.93 -27.01 -18.92
N SER A 452 3.20 -27.05 -19.30
CA SER A 452 3.86 -28.25 -19.82
C SER A 452 5.20 -28.49 -19.15
N THR A 453 5.67 -29.73 -19.20
CA THR A 453 6.99 -30.09 -18.66
C THR A 453 8.10 -29.60 -19.58
N ASP A 454 9.22 -29.19 -19.00
CA ASP A 454 10.38 -28.78 -19.79
C ASP A 454 11.00 -29.97 -20.54
N GLU A 455 11.23 -29.80 -21.84
CA GLU A 455 11.80 -30.84 -22.72
C GLU A 455 13.18 -31.36 -22.28
N LYS A 456 13.89 -30.65 -21.38
CA LYS A 456 15.17 -31.09 -20.81
C LYS A 456 15.02 -31.99 -19.60
N SER A 457 13.80 -32.26 -19.17
CA SER A 457 13.48 -33.20 -18.10
C SER A 457 13.56 -34.64 -18.66
N PRO A 458 14.56 -35.47 -18.30
CA PRO A 458 14.90 -36.70 -19.01
C PRO A 458 13.80 -37.75 -19.08
N THR A 459 12.95 -37.81 -18.05
CA THR A 459 11.88 -38.81 -17.91
C THR A 459 10.47 -38.20 -17.94
N ALA A 460 10.35 -36.89 -18.21
CA ALA A 460 9.06 -36.23 -18.25
C ALA A 460 8.24 -36.63 -19.48
N THR A 461 6.93 -36.70 -19.29
CA THR A 461 5.93 -36.69 -20.37
C THR A 461 5.31 -35.30 -20.43
N GLU A 462 4.48 -34.99 -21.45
CA GLU A 462 3.85 -33.65 -21.58
C GLU A 462 3.15 -33.16 -20.29
N THR A 463 2.63 -34.08 -19.46
CA THR A 463 1.83 -33.78 -18.27
C THR A 463 2.38 -34.36 -16.96
N THR A 464 3.48 -35.12 -16.99
CA THR A 464 4.07 -35.71 -15.78
C THR A 464 5.56 -35.44 -15.72
N ILE A 465 6.01 -34.97 -14.56
CA ILE A 465 7.41 -34.60 -14.29
C ILE A 465 7.84 -35.15 -12.94
N LYS A 466 9.15 -35.25 -12.71
CA LYS A 466 9.68 -35.43 -11.36
C LYS A 466 9.97 -34.08 -10.71
N SER A 467 9.88 -34.00 -9.39
CA SER A 467 10.25 -32.78 -8.66
C SER A 467 11.74 -32.44 -8.89
N GLY A 468 12.09 -31.15 -8.85
CA GLY A 468 13.44 -30.67 -9.18
C GLY A 468 13.66 -30.34 -10.66
N TYR A 469 12.73 -30.72 -11.55
CA TYR A 469 12.78 -30.35 -12.97
C TYR A 469 11.86 -29.17 -13.31
N GLY A 470 12.04 -28.64 -14.53
CA GLY A 470 11.42 -27.41 -15.00
C GLY A 470 10.04 -27.59 -15.61
N VAL A 471 9.17 -26.58 -15.46
CA VAL A 471 7.91 -26.43 -16.18
C VAL A 471 7.92 -25.16 -17.03
N ASN A 472 7.23 -25.18 -18.16
CA ASN A 472 7.02 -24.05 -19.05
C ASN A 472 5.54 -23.66 -19.07
N ILE A 473 5.27 -22.39 -19.34
CA ILE A 473 3.92 -21.84 -19.43
C ILE A 473 3.72 -21.10 -20.75
N SER A 474 2.52 -21.25 -21.34
CA SER A 474 2.04 -20.42 -22.44
C SER A 474 0.64 -19.89 -22.10
N VAL A 475 0.47 -18.57 -22.09
CA VAL A 475 -0.82 -17.91 -21.89
C VAL A 475 -1.20 -17.17 -23.16
N ASN A 476 -2.40 -17.43 -23.68
CA ASN A 476 -2.94 -16.76 -24.85
C ASN A 476 -4.17 -15.96 -24.45
N ALA A 477 -4.14 -14.66 -24.69
CA ALA A 477 -5.22 -13.73 -24.35
C ALA A 477 -5.86 -13.18 -25.61
N SER A 478 -7.18 -13.02 -25.58
CA SER A 478 -7.99 -12.44 -26.66
C SER A 478 -8.92 -11.38 -26.06
N ALA A 479 -8.73 -10.14 -26.48
CA ALA A 479 -9.58 -9.01 -26.11
C ALA A 479 -10.36 -8.52 -27.33
N SER A 480 -11.62 -8.15 -27.12
CA SER A 480 -12.48 -7.54 -28.14
C SER A 480 -13.06 -6.24 -27.63
N THR A 481 -13.30 -5.28 -28.52
CA THR A 481 -13.80 -3.93 -28.16
C THR A 481 -14.51 -3.32 -29.34
N SER A 482 -15.59 -2.57 -29.09
CA SER A 482 -16.26 -1.75 -30.11
C SER A 482 -15.63 -0.36 -30.28
N GLN A 483 -14.66 0.02 -29.43
CA GLN A 483 -13.97 1.31 -29.49
C GLN A 483 -12.50 1.16 -29.06
N SER A 484 -11.67 0.69 -29.98
CA SER A 484 -10.25 0.38 -29.71
C SER A 484 -9.40 1.60 -29.31
N SER A 485 -9.83 2.81 -29.67
CA SER A 485 -9.19 4.07 -29.26
C SER A 485 -9.37 4.36 -27.76
N ALA A 486 -10.40 3.80 -27.13
CA ALA A 486 -10.70 3.98 -25.70
C ALA A 486 -10.14 2.86 -24.81
N THR A 487 -9.55 1.82 -25.40
CA THR A 487 -9.09 0.64 -24.67
C THR A 487 -7.62 0.32 -24.91
N THR A 488 -7.07 -0.56 -24.07
CA THR A 488 -5.74 -1.14 -24.25
C THR A 488 -5.84 -2.66 -24.46
N PRO A 489 -4.92 -3.26 -25.21
CA PRO A 489 -4.78 -4.72 -25.20
C PRO A 489 -4.35 -5.20 -23.80
N PRO A 490 -4.43 -6.51 -23.48
CA PRO A 490 -3.80 -7.08 -22.29
C PRO A 490 -2.26 -6.95 -22.39
N GLN A 491 -1.61 -6.61 -21.27
CA GLN A 491 -0.18 -6.24 -21.29
C GLN A 491 0.67 -6.97 -20.27
N THR A 492 0.08 -7.51 -19.21
CA THR A 492 0.79 -8.08 -18.07
C THR A 492 0.17 -9.40 -17.66
N ALA A 493 1.00 -10.40 -17.39
CA ALA A 493 0.58 -11.65 -16.77
C ALA A 493 1.60 -12.06 -15.72
N VAL A 494 1.13 -12.55 -14.57
CA VAL A 494 1.99 -12.92 -13.44
C VAL A 494 1.58 -14.29 -12.91
N SER A 495 2.55 -15.19 -12.75
CA SER A 495 2.34 -16.55 -12.25
C SER A 495 2.80 -16.71 -10.81
N TYR A 496 2.03 -17.47 -10.03
CA TYR A 496 2.28 -17.82 -8.64
C TYR A 496 2.30 -19.35 -8.51
N PHE A 497 3.02 -19.83 -7.49
CA PHE A 497 3.40 -21.23 -7.40
C PHE A 497 3.05 -21.86 -6.04
N PRO A 498 2.73 -23.16 -5.99
CA PRO A 498 2.25 -23.84 -4.79
C PRO A 498 3.31 -23.95 -3.69
N GLU A 499 4.59 -24.06 -4.04
CA GLU A 499 5.72 -24.10 -3.09
C GLU A 499 5.82 -22.84 -2.20
N PHE A 500 5.22 -21.74 -2.65
CA PHE A 500 5.13 -20.47 -1.92
C PHE A 500 3.71 -20.19 -1.44
N TYR A 501 2.85 -21.21 -1.44
CA TYR A 501 1.42 -21.11 -1.12
C TYR A 501 0.68 -20.05 -1.94
N TYR A 502 1.18 -19.72 -3.13
CA TYR A 502 0.70 -18.62 -3.97
C TYR A 502 0.73 -17.22 -3.33
N LYS A 503 1.57 -16.99 -2.30
CA LYS A 503 1.60 -15.74 -1.53
C LYS A 503 2.88 -14.94 -1.71
N THR A 504 4.02 -15.52 -1.34
CA THR A 504 5.26 -14.76 -1.12
C THR A 504 6.11 -14.58 -2.35
N TYR A 505 5.81 -15.27 -3.43
CA TYR A 505 6.62 -15.27 -4.65
C TYR A 505 5.77 -15.38 -5.90
N TRP A 506 6.19 -14.65 -6.93
CA TRP A 506 5.58 -14.67 -8.26
C TRP A 506 6.64 -14.48 -9.34
N ARG A 507 6.29 -14.84 -10.57
CA ARG A 507 7.08 -14.55 -11.77
C ARG A 507 6.28 -13.70 -12.74
N LEU A 508 6.86 -12.58 -13.16
CA LEU A 508 6.36 -11.82 -14.29
C LEU A 508 6.57 -12.62 -15.58
N LEU A 509 5.52 -12.71 -16.40
CA LEU A 509 5.62 -13.32 -17.72
C LEU A 509 6.06 -12.27 -18.75
N GLU A 510 6.92 -12.70 -19.66
CA GLU A 510 7.29 -11.89 -20.82
C GLU A 510 6.19 -11.94 -21.88
N ARG A 511 5.79 -10.77 -22.36
CA ARG A 511 4.83 -10.65 -23.46
C ARG A 511 5.50 -10.98 -24.80
N THR A 512 5.36 -12.23 -25.24
CA THR A 512 5.94 -12.73 -26.51
C THR A 512 5.17 -12.26 -27.74
N ARG A 513 3.88 -11.96 -27.59
CA ARG A 513 3.02 -11.37 -28.65
C ARG A 513 2.19 -10.23 -28.08
N SER A 514 2.18 -9.09 -28.77
CA SER A 514 1.48 -7.87 -28.34
C SER A 514 0.14 -7.67 -29.08
N GLY A 515 -0.69 -6.76 -28.58
CA GLY A 515 -1.98 -6.40 -29.18
C GLY A 515 -3.16 -7.16 -28.59
N TYR A 516 -4.34 -7.04 -29.21
CA TYR A 516 -5.59 -7.62 -28.68
C TYR A 516 -5.61 -9.15 -28.69
N HIS A 517 -4.62 -9.79 -29.31
CA HIS A 517 -4.36 -11.23 -29.23
C HIS A 517 -2.97 -11.45 -28.63
N ALA A 518 -2.79 -11.19 -27.34
CA ALA A 518 -1.48 -11.25 -26.69
C ALA A 518 -1.07 -12.69 -26.34
N GLY A 519 0.24 -12.90 -26.23
CA GLY A 519 0.85 -14.16 -25.81
C GLY A 519 1.88 -13.89 -24.72
N PHE A 520 1.94 -14.75 -23.70
CA PHE A 520 2.84 -14.61 -22.56
C PHE A 520 3.49 -15.94 -22.20
N GLU A 521 4.76 -15.90 -21.84
CA GLU A 521 5.57 -17.04 -21.42
C GLU A 521 6.47 -16.61 -20.25
N PHE A 522 7.08 -17.56 -19.52
CA PHE A 522 8.09 -17.18 -18.52
C PHE A 522 9.21 -16.36 -19.17
N GLN A 523 9.72 -15.37 -18.43
CA GLN A 523 11.03 -14.80 -18.75
C GLN A 523 12.12 -15.90 -18.69
N ASN A 524 13.23 -15.67 -19.38
CA ASN A 524 14.37 -16.57 -19.33
C ASN A 524 14.87 -16.75 -17.89
N ASN A 525 15.16 -17.99 -17.54
CA ASN A 525 15.70 -18.34 -16.23
C ASN A 525 17.22 -18.43 -16.30
N HIS A 526 17.93 -17.52 -15.63
CA HIS A 526 19.40 -17.49 -15.63
C HIS A 526 20.05 -18.68 -14.91
N TYR A 527 19.30 -19.43 -14.10
CA TYR A 527 19.76 -20.68 -13.49
C TYR A 527 19.63 -21.89 -14.42
N SER A 528 18.88 -21.77 -15.52
CA SER A 528 18.85 -22.82 -16.53
C SER A 528 20.17 -22.83 -17.31
N THR A 529 20.88 -23.96 -17.34
CA THR A 529 22.09 -24.18 -18.17
C THR A 529 21.89 -23.80 -19.65
N TYR A 530 20.66 -23.92 -20.16
CA TYR A 530 20.29 -23.60 -21.54
C TYR A 530 19.56 -22.25 -21.69
N ASN A 531 19.56 -21.40 -20.66
CA ASN A 531 18.85 -20.10 -20.62
C ASN A 531 17.38 -20.18 -21.07
N ARG A 532 16.64 -21.18 -20.59
CA ARG A 532 15.27 -21.49 -21.00
C ARG A 532 14.23 -20.68 -20.22
N ARG A 533 13.05 -20.52 -20.81
CA ARG A 533 11.84 -19.93 -20.20
C ARG A 533 11.16 -20.91 -19.23
N THR A 534 11.89 -21.39 -18.24
CA THR A 534 11.45 -22.50 -17.37
C THR A 534 11.40 -22.08 -15.90
N HIS A 535 10.49 -22.66 -15.14
CA HIS A 535 10.44 -22.56 -13.68
C HIS A 535 10.76 -23.93 -13.08
N PHE A 536 11.78 -24.03 -12.25
CA PHE A 536 12.13 -25.30 -11.61
C PHE A 536 11.25 -25.53 -10.40
N THR A 537 10.61 -26.69 -10.36
CA THR A 537 9.91 -27.16 -9.16
C THR A 537 10.93 -27.49 -8.07
N PRO A 538 10.65 -27.24 -6.78
CA PRO A 538 11.57 -27.65 -5.72
C PRO A 538 11.72 -29.17 -5.67
N ILE A 539 12.92 -29.67 -5.38
CA ILE A 539 13.17 -31.12 -5.33
C ILE A 539 12.36 -31.84 -4.24
N TRP A 540 12.06 -31.15 -3.14
CA TRP A 540 11.26 -31.66 -2.03
C TRP A 540 9.74 -31.62 -2.30
N MET A 541 9.29 -31.10 -3.46
CA MET A 541 7.88 -31.05 -3.80
C MET A 541 7.30 -32.48 -3.86
N PRO A 542 6.26 -32.80 -3.08
CA PRO A 542 5.70 -34.14 -3.03
C PRO A 542 4.98 -34.52 -4.33
N ASP A 543 4.82 -35.83 -4.52
CA ASP A 543 3.99 -36.40 -5.57
C ASP A 543 2.55 -35.88 -5.50
N GLY A 544 1.97 -35.62 -6.67
CA GLY A 544 0.60 -35.15 -6.83
C GLY A 544 0.47 -34.03 -7.85
N THR A 545 -0.67 -33.34 -7.80
CA THR A 545 -0.97 -32.25 -8.73
C THR A 545 -0.17 -31.00 -8.39
N TYR A 546 0.63 -30.54 -9.34
CA TYR A 546 1.34 -29.26 -9.27
C TYR A 546 0.60 -28.23 -10.15
N THR A 547 -0.15 -27.34 -9.51
CA THR A 547 -0.96 -26.31 -10.19
C THR A 547 -0.26 -24.97 -10.15
N VAL A 548 -0.05 -24.36 -11.32
CA VAL A 548 0.42 -22.97 -11.42
C VAL A 548 -0.78 -22.07 -11.63
N TYR A 549 -0.85 -20.98 -10.87
CA TYR A 549 -1.88 -19.95 -10.99
C TYR A 549 -1.31 -18.75 -11.72
N THR A 550 -2.02 -18.19 -12.70
CA THR A 550 -1.61 -16.98 -13.43
C THR A 550 -2.73 -15.96 -13.43
N TYR A 551 -2.39 -14.71 -13.12
CA TYR A 551 -3.29 -13.58 -13.17
C TYR A 551 -2.93 -12.68 -14.37
N LEU A 552 -3.86 -12.56 -15.32
CA LEU A 552 -3.72 -11.72 -16.52
C LEU A 552 -4.41 -10.37 -16.29
N LEU A 553 -3.69 -9.27 -16.58
CA LEU A 553 -4.03 -7.90 -16.21
C LEU A 553 -3.82 -6.90 -17.36
N ASP A 554 -4.09 -5.63 -17.07
CA ASP A 554 -3.74 -4.44 -17.86
C ASP A 554 -4.41 -4.33 -19.23
N CYS A 555 -5.60 -4.92 -19.37
CA CYS A 555 -6.54 -4.62 -20.43
C CYS A 555 -7.50 -3.52 -19.94
N TRP A 556 -7.11 -2.25 -20.11
CA TRP A 556 -7.80 -1.10 -19.58
C TRP A 556 -8.94 -0.61 -20.49
N THR A 557 -10.05 -0.23 -19.86
CA THR A 557 -11.23 0.39 -20.48
C THR A 557 -11.63 1.63 -19.67
N PRO A 558 -12.51 2.50 -20.20
CA PRO A 558 -13.05 3.62 -19.42
C PRO A 558 -13.76 3.17 -18.13
N ASP A 559 -14.37 1.99 -18.16
CA ASP A 559 -15.03 1.35 -17.01
C ASP A 559 -14.07 0.46 -16.20
N GLY A 560 -12.76 0.72 -16.26
CA GLY A 560 -11.73 0.05 -15.46
C GLY A 560 -11.04 -1.12 -16.17
N MET A 561 -10.18 -1.82 -15.42
CA MET A 561 -9.34 -2.91 -15.92
C MET A 561 -10.12 -4.22 -16.08
N LEU A 562 -9.93 -4.88 -17.21
CA LEU A 562 -10.29 -6.27 -17.39
C LEU A 562 -9.13 -7.18 -16.94
N SER A 563 -9.48 -8.26 -16.25
CA SER A 563 -8.55 -9.25 -15.70
C SER A 563 -9.13 -10.66 -15.73
N VAL A 564 -8.26 -11.67 -15.77
CA VAL A 564 -8.63 -13.10 -15.82
C VAL A 564 -7.72 -13.92 -14.90
N ASN A 565 -8.34 -14.80 -14.10
CA ASN A 565 -7.68 -15.84 -13.33
C ASN A 565 -7.52 -17.11 -14.17
N LEU A 566 -6.32 -17.65 -14.23
CA LEU A 566 -5.99 -18.85 -15.00
C LEU A 566 -5.26 -19.85 -14.11
N THR A 567 -5.49 -21.13 -14.36
CA THR A 567 -4.75 -22.23 -13.73
C THR A 567 -4.54 -23.34 -14.72
N ASP A 568 -3.39 -23.98 -14.67
CA ASP A 568 -3.16 -25.27 -15.31
C ASP A 568 -2.17 -26.09 -14.48
N SER A 569 -2.10 -27.41 -14.71
CA SER A 569 -1.39 -28.33 -13.82
C SER A 569 -0.61 -29.41 -14.56
N VAL A 570 0.49 -29.85 -13.94
CA VAL A 570 1.19 -31.09 -14.27
C VAL A 570 1.13 -32.04 -13.06
N GLN A 571 1.46 -33.31 -13.27
CA GLN A 571 1.59 -34.29 -12.20
C GLN A 571 3.06 -34.45 -11.82
N ILE A 572 3.35 -34.39 -10.52
CA ILE A 572 4.65 -34.76 -9.96
C ILE A 572 4.60 -36.22 -9.53
N SER A 573 5.60 -37.01 -9.96
CA SER A 573 5.74 -38.43 -9.61
C SER A 573 7.22 -38.82 -9.53
N GLY A 574 7.72 -38.95 -8.30
CA GLY A 574 9.14 -39.14 -8.00
C GLY A 574 9.93 -37.83 -8.05
N ASP A 575 11.23 -37.94 -7.81
CA ASP A 575 12.14 -36.79 -7.73
C ASP A 575 13.34 -36.90 -8.68
N LEU A 576 14.09 -35.81 -8.82
CA LEU A 576 15.30 -35.78 -9.65
C LEU A 576 16.34 -36.85 -9.25
N TRP A 577 16.41 -37.27 -7.98
CA TRP A 577 17.35 -38.31 -7.54
C TRP A 577 16.98 -39.69 -8.06
N ASP A 578 15.70 -39.97 -8.27
CA ASP A 578 15.23 -41.21 -8.89
C ASP A 578 15.78 -41.39 -10.32
N ASP A 579 16.06 -40.30 -11.03
CA ASP A 579 16.70 -40.34 -12.36
C ASP A 579 18.23 -40.50 -12.29
N TRP A 580 18.84 -40.13 -11.16
CA TRP A 580 20.29 -40.24 -10.94
C TRP A 580 20.71 -41.55 -10.27
N HIS A 581 19.76 -42.39 -9.83
CA HIS A 581 20.08 -43.68 -9.25
C HIS A 581 20.64 -44.66 -10.30
N ILE A 582 21.97 -44.78 -10.36
CA ILE A 582 22.67 -45.88 -11.05
C ILE A 582 22.56 -47.14 -10.19
N ALA A 583 21.54 -47.95 -10.42
CA ALA A 583 21.53 -49.32 -9.90
C ALA A 583 22.57 -50.17 -10.67
N PRO A 584 23.42 -50.97 -10.01
CA PRO A 584 24.27 -51.93 -10.71
C PRO A 584 23.40 -52.92 -11.50
N GLN A 585 23.71 -53.12 -12.79
CA GLN A 585 23.07 -54.15 -13.62
C GLN A 585 23.14 -55.49 -12.89
N LYS A 586 21.98 -56.10 -12.61
CA LYS A 586 21.96 -57.53 -12.29
C LYS A 586 22.48 -58.27 -13.53
N VAL A 587 23.72 -58.75 -13.44
CA VAL A 587 24.28 -59.71 -14.40
C VAL A 587 23.35 -60.90 -14.40
N ARG A 588 22.80 -61.20 -15.58
CA ARG A 588 21.79 -62.23 -15.79
C ARG A 588 22.40 -63.62 -15.79
#